data_AF-A0AAQ4FL72-F1
#
_entry.id   AF-A0AAQ4FL72-F1
#
_cell.length_a   1.000
_cell.length_b   1.000
_cell.length_c   1.000
_cell.angle_alpha   90.00
_cell.angle_beta   90.00
_cell.angle_gamma   90.00
#
_symmetry.space_group_name_H-M   'P 1'
#
loop_
_entity.id
_entity.type
_entity.pdbx_description
1 polymer ?
#
loop_
_entity_poly.entity_id
_entity_poly.type
_entity_poly.pdbx_seq_one_letter_code
_entity_poly.pdbx_strand_id
1 'polypeptide(L)'
;MYDTERRDLFLGVPTAGSSAPWSHWWESAEPIWLLAERNRLRSAVYWWPGCEVALNETRPAICMPQRPVHGWRGLDADFRRKLDEVLEVFDTDELSLAMLQYGAVAYFGRHRGPESRERHKALAEFDHHLNYLIDRLEALNLTEKVTLMVVSDHGLANTGPESTTDIMLDKYSPYIKYMLNFGSHSMVLPRKDMFRPLHRALIDAHVEGLQVYTKDEIPARYHIKHSTRVLPLFLMTTPKYFILPLSDSSKTKVNHKKRFFGYHGYDPELPEMRTIFYAQGPGIKRDYVIKPLVNVDHYNFMCHALGLEPKPNNGSWARMDEGLVESEMDFPRYGSSKYSNAAPPAAGHCLRLRWTALEPLVLVAAAVIPHHRVRHAL
;
A
#
# COMPACT_ATOMS: atom_id res chain seq x y z
N MET A 1 1.24 -14.76 5.60
CA MET A 1 -0.07 -14.97 6.25
C MET A 1 -0.41 -16.46 6.25
N TYR A 2 -1.34 -16.90 7.10
CA TYR A 2 -1.82 -18.29 7.11
C TYR A 2 -3.35 -18.28 7.05
N ASP A 3 -3.91 -19.05 6.13
CA ASP A 3 -5.35 -19.28 6.04
C ASP A 3 -5.65 -20.53 6.86
N THR A 4 -6.33 -20.35 7.99
CA THR A 4 -6.61 -21.44 8.93
C THR A 4 -7.66 -22.43 8.39
N GLU A 5 -8.55 -21.96 7.52
CA GLU A 5 -9.61 -22.77 6.91
C GLU A 5 -9.04 -23.65 5.79
N ARG A 6 -8.28 -23.02 4.88
CA ARG A 6 -7.63 -23.71 3.75
C ARG A 6 -6.33 -24.41 4.12
N ARG A 7 -5.80 -24.13 5.32
CA ARG A 7 -4.50 -24.59 5.82
C ARG A 7 -3.34 -24.23 4.89
N ASP A 8 -3.44 -23.08 4.23
CA ASP A 8 -2.47 -22.60 3.23
C ASP A 8 -1.62 -21.44 3.77
N LEU A 9 -0.36 -21.37 3.33
CA LEU A 9 0.60 -20.34 3.72
C LEU A 9 0.89 -19.39 2.55
N PHE A 10 0.56 -18.12 2.75
CA PHE A 10 1.01 -17.05 1.86
C PHE A 10 2.36 -16.51 2.33
N LEU A 11 3.41 -16.70 1.53
CA LEU A 11 4.78 -16.24 1.84
C LEU A 11 5.23 -15.05 0.99
N GLY A 12 4.33 -14.44 0.21
CA GLY A 12 4.65 -13.36 -0.75
C GLY A 12 4.55 -13.82 -2.21
N VAL A 13 5.02 -12.96 -3.13
CA VAL A 13 5.03 -13.23 -4.58
C VAL A 13 5.99 -14.39 -4.90
N PRO A 14 5.59 -15.37 -5.74
CA PRO A 14 6.36 -16.59 -5.94
C PRO A 14 7.75 -16.36 -6.53
N THR A 15 8.73 -17.10 -6.00
CA THR A 15 9.80 -17.66 -6.84
C THR A 15 9.16 -18.60 -7.86
N ALA A 16 9.58 -18.52 -9.13
CA ALA A 16 9.04 -19.34 -10.22
C ALA A 16 8.83 -20.82 -9.80
N GLY A 17 7.62 -21.36 -10.04
CA GLY A 17 7.28 -22.78 -9.81
C GLY A 17 6.18 -23.08 -8.79
N SER A 18 5.51 -22.10 -8.18
CA SER A 18 4.37 -22.38 -7.29
C SER A 18 3.09 -22.66 -8.09
N SER A 19 2.46 -23.81 -7.85
CA SER A 19 1.26 -24.30 -8.54
C SER A 19 -0.08 -23.99 -7.83
N ALA A 20 -0.09 -23.21 -6.75
CA ALA A 20 -1.32 -22.92 -6.01
C ALA A 20 -2.14 -21.78 -6.68
N PRO A 21 -3.48 -21.89 -6.77
CA PRO A 21 -4.34 -20.80 -7.25
C PRO A 21 -4.33 -19.64 -6.24
N TRP A 22 -3.59 -18.58 -6.59
CA TRP A 22 -3.37 -17.38 -5.78
C TRP A 22 -4.62 -16.53 -5.57
N SER A 23 -5.64 -16.67 -6.43
CA SER A 23 -6.82 -15.78 -6.47
C SER A 23 -7.51 -15.68 -5.12
N HIS A 24 -7.61 -16.76 -4.35
CA HIS A 24 -8.32 -16.78 -3.07
C HIS A 24 -7.72 -15.84 -2.01
N TRP A 25 -6.44 -15.47 -2.14
CA TRP A 25 -5.83 -14.46 -1.28
C TRP A 25 -6.34 -13.04 -1.59
N TRP A 26 -6.83 -12.81 -2.81
CA TRP A 26 -7.17 -11.52 -3.40
C TRP A 26 -8.66 -11.40 -3.80
N GLU A 27 -9.47 -12.44 -3.61
CA GLU A 27 -10.88 -12.48 -4.03
C GLU A 27 -11.82 -11.55 -3.23
N SER A 28 -11.38 -11.05 -2.07
CA SER A 28 -12.25 -10.24 -1.18
C SER A 28 -12.48 -8.80 -1.67
N ALA A 29 -11.68 -8.31 -2.62
CA ALA A 29 -11.81 -6.96 -3.16
C ALA A 29 -11.24 -6.87 -4.58
N GLU A 30 -11.80 -5.97 -5.38
CA GLU A 30 -11.32 -5.69 -6.73
C GLU A 30 -10.30 -4.53 -6.72
N PRO A 31 -9.08 -4.71 -7.25
CA PRO A 31 -8.11 -3.62 -7.38
C PRO A 31 -8.47 -2.68 -8.55
N ILE A 32 -8.00 -1.44 -8.46
CA ILE A 32 -8.34 -0.36 -9.39
C ILE A 32 -8.07 -0.70 -10.87
N TRP A 33 -6.97 -1.41 -11.17
CA TRP A 33 -6.64 -1.79 -12.54
C TRP A 33 -7.65 -2.78 -13.12
N LEU A 34 -8.20 -3.71 -12.34
CA LEU A 34 -9.24 -4.61 -12.84
C LEU A 34 -10.59 -3.89 -13.02
N LEU A 35 -10.90 -2.94 -12.13
CA LEU A 35 -12.09 -2.09 -12.32
C LEU A 35 -11.99 -1.27 -13.61
N ALA A 36 -10.82 -0.70 -13.90
CA ALA A 36 -10.56 0.04 -15.13
C ALA A 36 -10.80 -0.86 -16.37
N GLU A 37 -10.20 -2.05 -16.42
CA GLU A 37 -10.35 -2.98 -17.55
C GLU A 37 -11.81 -3.37 -17.79
N ARG A 38 -12.58 -3.61 -16.72
CA ARG A 38 -14.02 -3.93 -16.83
C ARG A 38 -14.85 -2.78 -17.39
N ASN A 39 -14.38 -1.54 -17.21
CA ASN A 39 -14.98 -0.34 -17.79
C ASN A 39 -14.32 0.06 -19.12
N ARG A 40 -13.59 -0.86 -19.76
CA ARG A 40 -12.91 -0.65 -21.06
C ARG A 40 -11.83 0.42 -21.02
N LEU A 41 -11.27 0.67 -19.84
CA LEU A 41 -10.11 1.52 -19.63
C LEU A 41 -8.87 0.62 -19.48
N ARG A 42 -7.97 0.65 -20.46
CA ARG A 42 -6.79 -0.20 -20.45
C ARG A 42 -5.81 0.24 -19.36
N SER A 43 -5.18 -0.72 -18.71
CA SER A 43 -4.29 -0.52 -17.56
C SER A 43 -2.94 -1.22 -17.72
N ALA A 44 -1.89 -0.54 -17.27
CA ALA A 44 -0.53 -1.05 -17.24
C ALA A 44 -0.01 -1.00 -15.82
N VAL A 45 0.51 -2.12 -15.33
CA VAL A 45 0.92 -2.27 -13.93
C VAL A 45 2.32 -2.86 -13.88
N TYR A 46 3.29 -2.03 -13.49
CA TYR A 46 4.69 -2.36 -13.44
C TYR A 46 5.19 -2.44 -12.00
N TRP A 47 5.66 -3.63 -11.66
CA TRP A 47 6.27 -3.98 -10.39
C TRP A 47 5.37 -3.72 -9.17
N TRP A 48 4.05 -3.67 -9.35
CA TRP A 48 3.10 -3.54 -8.27
C TRP A 48 2.64 -4.94 -7.79
N PRO A 49 2.55 -5.21 -6.48
CA PRO A 49 2.09 -6.50 -5.98
C PRO A 49 0.68 -6.84 -6.45
N GLY A 50 0.51 -8.04 -7.02
CA GLY A 50 -0.81 -8.59 -7.35
C GLY A 50 -1.27 -8.35 -8.78
N CYS A 51 -0.50 -7.66 -9.64
CA CYS A 51 -0.88 -7.51 -11.05
C CYS A 51 -0.98 -8.86 -11.78
N GLU A 52 -0.22 -9.85 -11.31
CA GLU A 52 -0.16 -11.21 -11.84
C GLU A 52 -1.41 -12.05 -11.49
N VAL A 53 -2.23 -11.57 -10.55
CA VAL A 53 -3.42 -12.29 -10.07
C VAL A 53 -4.62 -11.89 -10.92
N ALA A 54 -5.20 -12.87 -11.62
CA ALA A 54 -6.48 -12.68 -12.29
C ALA A 54 -7.64 -12.85 -11.31
N LEU A 55 -8.66 -12.00 -11.43
CA LEU A 55 -9.94 -12.15 -10.74
C LEU A 55 -11.07 -12.21 -11.79
N ASN A 56 -11.84 -13.30 -11.78
CA ASN A 56 -12.87 -13.60 -12.78
C ASN A 56 -12.34 -13.41 -14.21
N GLU A 57 -11.21 -14.04 -14.52
CA GLU A 57 -10.53 -14.00 -15.83
C GLU A 57 -10.04 -12.61 -16.29
N THR A 58 -10.32 -11.55 -15.52
CA THR A 58 -9.86 -10.19 -15.81
C THR A 58 -8.40 -10.03 -15.40
N ARG A 59 -7.60 -9.40 -16.26
CA ARG A 59 -6.19 -9.04 -16.05
C ARG A 59 -5.93 -7.63 -16.57
N PRO A 60 -4.95 -6.89 -16.02
CA PRO A 60 -4.51 -5.66 -16.66
C PRO A 60 -3.94 -5.95 -18.06
N ALA A 61 -4.10 -5.00 -18.98
CA ALA A 61 -3.57 -5.09 -20.34
C ALA A 61 -2.06 -5.32 -20.36
N ILE A 62 -1.33 -4.70 -19.42
CA ILE A 62 0.09 -4.95 -19.19
C ILE A 62 0.32 -5.24 -17.70
N CYS A 63 1.00 -6.33 -17.38
CA CYS A 63 1.52 -6.61 -16.04
C CYS A 63 2.98 -7.02 -16.12
N MET A 64 3.83 -6.30 -15.39
CA MET A 64 5.18 -6.73 -15.08
C MET A 64 5.27 -7.01 -13.58
N PRO A 65 5.30 -8.28 -13.14
CA PRO A 65 5.35 -8.61 -11.72
C PRO A 65 6.59 -8.05 -11.01
N GLN A 66 6.54 -7.97 -9.68
CA GLN A 66 7.66 -7.47 -8.88
C GLN A 66 9.00 -8.16 -9.21
N ARG A 67 10.08 -7.36 -9.22
CA ARG A 67 11.45 -7.83 -9.41
C ARG A 67 12.30 -7.53 -8.17
N PRO A 68 13.16 -8.46 -7.70
CA PRO A 68 14.02 -8.19 -6.57
C PRO A 68 15.11 -7.15 -6.89
N VAL A 69 15.17 -6.07 -6.10
CA VAL A 69 16.12 -4.95 -6.30
C VAL A 69 17.60 -5.39 -6.20
N HIS A 70 17.93 -6.33 -5.30
CA HIS A 70 19.32 -6.72 -5.00
C HIS A 70 20.10 -7.33 -6.18
N GLY A 71 19.42 -7.76 -7.24
CA GLY A 71 20.02 -8.27 -8.47
C GLY A 71 19.74 -7.40 -9.70
N TRP A 72 19.03 -6.28 -9.53
CA TRP A 72 18.57 -5.47 -10.66
C TRP A 72 19.67 -4.52 -11.13
N ARG A 73 20.40 -4.96 -12.15
CA ARG A 73 21.33 -4.10 -12.89
C ARG A 73 20.52 -3.21 -13.83
N GLY A 74 20.60 -1.89 -13.65
CA GLY A 74 19.91 -0.94 -14.51
C GLY A 74 18.48 -0.59 -14.10
N LEU A 75 18.10 -0.71 -12.83
CA LEU A 75 16.78 -0.29 -12.32
C LEU A 75 16.38 1.10 -12.82
N ASP A 76 17.26 2.09 -12.71
CA ASP A 76 16.98 3.47 -13.13
C ASP A 76 16.75 3.58 -14.63
N ALA A 77 17.58 2.90 -15.43
CA ALA A 77 17.41 2.87 -16.88
C ALA A 77 16.12 2.14 -17.28
N ASP A 78 15.75 1.07 -16.57
CA ASP A 78 14.51 0.32 -16.83
C ASP A 78 13.28 1.14 -16.43
N PHE A 79 13.32 1.79 -15.26
CA PHE A 79 12.26 2.68 -14.78
C PHE A 79 12.06 3.83 -15.77
N ARG A 80 13.14 4.47 -16.20
CA ARG A 80 13.14 5.52 -17.23
C ARG A 80 12.50 5.06 -18.54
N ARG A 81 12.92 3.90 -19.07
CA ARG A 81 12.33 3.33 -20.29
C ARG A 81 10.84 3.04 -20.12
N LYS A 82 10.39 2.60 -18.93
CA LYS A 82 8.95 2.38 -18.68
C LYS A 82 8.17 3.68 -18.56
N LEU A 83 8.75 4.76 -18.05
CA LEU A 83 8.14 6.08 -18.13
C LEU A 83 7.95 6.50 -19.60
N ASP A 84 8.97 6.32 -20.44
CA ASP A 84 8.89 6.65 -21.87
C ASP A 84 7.81 5.86 -22.59
N GLU A 85 7.82 4.52 -22.46
CA GLU A 85 6.81 3.65 -23.07
C GLU A 85 5.38 4.02 -22.61
N VAL A 86 5.22 4.38 -21.34
CA VAL A 86 3.93 4.77 -20.79
C VAL A 86 3.45 6.10 -21.37
N LEU A 87 4.33 7.09 -21.47
CA LEU A 87 4.01 8.41 -22.04
C LEU A 87 3.67 8.32 -23.54
N GLU A 88 4.37 7.46 -24.29
CA GLU A 88 4.09 7.22 -25.71
C GLU A 88 2.69 6.64 -25.94
N VAL A 89 2.24 5.71 -25.08
CA VAL A 89 0.92 5.08 -25.21
C VAL A 89 -0.21 5.98 -24.69
N PHE A 90 0.10 6.94 -23.81
CA PHE A 90 -0.87 7.95 -23.40
C PHE A 90 -1.12 9.01 -24.47
N ASP A 91 -0.13 9.31 -25.31
CA ASP A 91 -0.31 10.20 -26.45
C ASP A 91 -1.29 9.62 -27.50
N THR A 92 -1.50 8.29 -27.51
CA THR A 92 -2.40 7.61 -28.45
C THR A 92 -3.75 7.19 -27.86
N ASP A 93 -4.09 7.62 -26.64
CA ASP A 93 -5.31 7.24 -25.88
C ASP A 93 -5.50 5.71 -25.72
N GLU A 94 -4.43 4.93 -25.89
CA GLU A 94 -4.48 3.47 -25.82
C GLU A 94 -4.42 2.92 -24.39
N LEU A 95 -4.13 3.78 -23.42
CA LEU A 95 -4.01 3.46 -22.01
C LEU A 95 -4.72 4.53 -21.19
N SER A 96 -5.32 4.15 -20.07
CA SER A 96 -5.97 5.08 -19.14
C SER A 96 -5.38 5.03 -17.72
N LEU A 97 -4.61 3.98 -17.38
CA LEU A 97 -4.01 3.82 -16.05
C LEU A 97 -2.62 3.21 -16.18
N ALA A 98 -1.61 3.77 -15.50
CA ALA A 98 -0.25 3.23 -15.47
C ALA A 98 0.38 3.26 -14.07
N MET A 99 0.43 2.15 -13.36
CA MET A 99 1.03 2.11 -12.01
C MET A 99 2.47 1.59 -12.06
N LEU A 100 3.43 2.31 -11.48
CA LEU A 100 4.86 1.98 -11.54
C LEU A 100 5.52 2.05 -10.15
N GLN A 101 6.00 0.92 -9.63
CA GLN A 101 6.70 0.91 -8.35
C GLN A 101 8.23 1.10 -8.51
N TYR A 102 8.79 2.09 -7.81
CA TYR A 102 10.24 2.27 -7.68
C TYR A 102 10.77 1.71 -6.35
N GLY A 103 11.37 0.52 -6.39
CA GLY A 103 11.71 -0.23 -5.17
C GLY A 103 12.99 0.18 -4.43
N ALA A 104 13.87 1.02 -5.01
CA ALA A 104 15.21 1.25 -4.46
C ALA A 104 15.20 1.93 -3.09
N VAL A 105 14.35 2.95 -2.91
CA VAL A 105 14.30 3.75 -1.68
C VAL A 105 13.96 2.85 -0.48
N ALA A 106 12.90 2.05 -0.60
CA ALA A 106 12.51 1.10 0.44
C ALA A 106 13.56 0.01 0.67
N TYR A 107 14.15 -0.51 -0.43
CA TYR A 107 15.21 -1.52 -0.34
C TYR A 107 16.41 -1.00 0.46
N PHE A 108 16.99 0.14 0.08
CA PHE A 108 18.15 0.68 0.79
C PHE A 108 17.80 1.15 2.20
N GLY A 109 16.64 1.76 2.41
CA GLY A 109 16.16 2.11 3.74
C GLY A 109 16.12 0.90 4.69
N ARG A 110 15.57 -0.22 4.22
CA ARG A 110 15.50 -1.45 5.02
C ARG A 110 16.90 -2.06 5.28
N HIS A 111 17.76 -2.12 4.26
CA HIS A 111 19.05 -2.83 4.37
C HIS A 111 20.17 -1.99 4.98
N ARG A 112 20.10 -0.66 4.90
CA ARG A 112 21.16 0.27 5.31
C ARG A 112 20.70 1.29 6.36
N GLY A 113 19.39 1.39 6.61
CA GLY A 113 18.80 2.27 7.61
C GLY A 113 18.11 3.47 6.97
N PRO A 114 17.19 4.13 7.70
CA PRO A 114 16.45 5.28 7.19
C PRO A 114 17.37 6.46 6.84
N GLU A 115 18.43 6.72 7.60
CA GLU A 115 19.30 7.89 7.36
C GLU A 115 20.56 7.56 6.53
N SER A 116 20.55 6.43 5.81
CA SER A 116 21.74 5.95 5.09
C SER A 116 22.03 6.77 3.83
N ARG A 117 23.31 6.90 3.48
CA ARG A 117 23.75 7.56 2.24
C ARG A 117 23.18 6.86 1.00
N GLU A 118 23.05 5.54 1.01
CA GLU A 118 22.47 4.76 -0.08
C GLU A 118 20.99 5.05 -0.27
N ARG A 119 20.21 5.16 0.82
CA ARG A 119 18.80 5.55 0.74
C ARG A 119 18.66 6.98 0.20
N HIS A 120 19.47 7.93 0.69
CA HIS A 120 19.45 9.31 0.18
C HIS A 120 19.81 9.38 -1.31
N LYS A 121 20.79 8.60 -1.77
CA LYS A 121 21.10 8.48 -3.20
C LYS A 121 19.92 7.93 -3.99
N ALA A 122 19.30 6.84 -3.54
CA ALA A 122 18.14 6.27 -4.22
C ALA A 122 16.93 7.22 -4.26
N LEU A 123 16.75 8.04 -3.21
CA LEU A 123 15.72 9.08 -3.19
C LEU A 123 16.04 10.19 -4.20
N ALA A 124 17.30 10.62 -4.28
CA ALA A 124 17.75 11.59 -5.27
C ALA A 124 17.56 11.05 -6.70
N GLU A 125 17.91 9.79 -6.99
CA GLU A 125 17.66 9.20 -8.31
C GLU A 125 16.16 9.15 -8.65
N PHE A 126 15.29 8.80 -7.68
CA PHE A 126 13.85 8.88 -7.88
C PHE A 126 13.37 10.30 -8.21
N ASP A 127 13.89 11.31 -7.50
CA ASP A 127 13.60 12.72 -7.77
C ASP A 127 13.99 13.13 -9.20
N HIS A 128 15.14 12.68 -9.71
CA HIS A 128 15.52 12.90 -11.11
C HIS A 128 14.56 12.24 -12.11
N HIS A 129 14.03 11.06 -11.80
CA HIS A 129 13.01 10.41 -12.64
C HIS A 129 11.67 11.15 -12.59
N LEU A 130 11.30 11.70 -11.44
CA LEU A 130 10.08 12.47 -11.27
C LEU A 130 10.14 13.80 -12.04
N ASN A 131 11.23 14.55 -11.89
CA ASN A 131 11.46 15.79 -12.65
C ASN A 131 11.40 15.52 -14.15
N TYR A 132 12.05 14.44 -14.60
CA TYR A 132 11.95 14.05 -16.00
C TYR A 132 10.52 13.73 -16.47
N LEU A 133 9.75 13.00 -15.66
CA LEU A 133 8.37 12.69 -15.99
C LEU A 133 7.55 13.98 -16.15
N ILE A 134 7.75 14.95 -15.25
CA ILE A 134 7.10 16.27 -15.32
C ILE A 134 7.51 17.02 -16.59
N ASP A 135 8.81 17.14 -16.87
CA ASP A 135 9.33 17.78 -18.08
C ASP A 135 8.75 17.15 -19.36
N ARG A 136 8.61 15.82 -19.39
CA ARG A 136 8.06 15.10 -20.53
C ARG A 136 6.56 15.29 -20.69
N LEU A 137 5.80 15.33 -19.59
CA LEU A 137 4.37 15.65 -19.63
C LEU A 137 4.16 17.05 -20.22
N GLU A 138 4.98 18.02 -19.85
CA GLU A 138 4.93 19.37 -20.43
C GLU A 138 5.30 19.37 -21.91
N ALA A 139 6.41 18.74 -22.28
CA ALA A 139 6.88 18.69 -23.66
C ALA A 139 5.89 18.00 -24.62
N LEU A 140 5.07 17.08 -24.10
CA LEU A 140 4.03 16.37 -24.85
C LEU A 140 2.64 17.04 -24.72
N ASN A 141 2.51 18.18 -24.04
CA ASN A 141 1.24 18.85 -23.75
C ASN A 141 0.22 17.97 -23.00
N LEU A 142 0.71 17.07 -22.14
CA LEU A 142 -0.09 16.13 -21.35
C LEU A 142 -0.39 16.64 -19.93
N THR A 143 0.22 17.74 -19.48
CA THR A 143 0.06 18.28 -18.11
C THR A 143 -1.39 18.55 -17.72
N GLU A 144 -2.21 19.05 -18.65
CA GLU A 144 -3.65 19.33 -18.44
C GLU A 144 -4.55 18.14 -18.84
N LYS A 145 -3.97 16.95 -19.08
CA LYS A 145 -4.71 15.72 -19.42
C LYS A 145 -4.44 14.58 -18.43
N VAL A 146 -3.25 14.55 -17.83
CA VAL A 146 -2.75 13.45 -16.99
C VAL A 146 -2.80 13.84 -15.51
N THR A 147 -3.24 12.91 -14.66
CA THR A 147 -3.20 13.06 -13.19
C THR A 147 -2.03 12.27 -12.59
N LEU A 148 -0.90 12.92 -12.40
CA LEU A 148 0.22 12.30 -11.69
C LEU A 148 -0.08 12.19 -10.18
N MET A 149 0.13 11.02 -9.58
CA MET A 149 -0.06 10.78 -8.14
C MET A 149 1.14 10.04 -7.54
N VAL A 150 1.91 10.65 -6.65
CA VAL A 150 3.06 10.02 -5.99
C VAL A 150 2.69 9.67 -4.55
N VAL A 151 2.89 8.42 -4.12
CA VAL A 151 2.48 7.92 -2.79
C VAL A 151 3.60 7.17 -2.08
N SER A 152 3.39 6.65 -0.87
CA SER A 152 4.09 5.47 -0.35
C SER A 152 3.11 4.45 0.20
N ASP A 153 3.55 3.21 0.29
CA ASP A 153 2.85 2.16 1.03
C ASP A 153 2.99 2.32 2.56
N HIS A 154 4.19 2.68 3.06
CA HIS A 154 4.45 2.88 4.49
C HIS A 154 5.65 3.80 4.76
N GLY A 155 5.80 4.25 6.01
CA GLY A 155 7.01 4.86 6.54
C GLY A 155 8.13 3.85 6.85
N LEU A 156 9.16 4.27 7.59
CA LEU A 156 10.28 3.41 7.99
C LEU A 156 10.91 3.90 9.32
N ALA A 157 10.99 3.00 10.31
CA ALA A 157 11.67 3.25 11.58
C ALA A 157 13.10 2.69 11.55
N ASN A 158 14.01 3.31 12.31
CA ASN A 158 15.38 2.80 12.50
C ASN A 158 15.36 1.58 13.43
N THR A 159 15.88 0.46 12.94
CA THR A 159 16.00 -0.81 13.68
C THR A 159 17.41 -1.38 13.65
N GLY A 160 18.41 -0.52 13.46
CA GLY A 160 19.82 -0.89 13.57
C GLY A 160 20.10 -1.61 14.91
N PRO A 161 21.12 -2.50 14.96
CA PRO A 161 21.45 -3.27 16.17
C PRO A 161 21.65 -2.42 17.43
N GLU A 162 22.18 -1.21 17.28
CA GLU A 162 22.42 -0.27 18.39
C GLU A 162 21.18 0.57 18.73
N SER A 163 20.13 0.52 17.91
CA SER A 163 18.93 1.37 18.03
C SER A 163 17.72 0.64 18.61
N THR A 164 17.81 -0.68 18.83
CA THR A 164 16.67 -1.49 19.26
C THR A 164 17.03 -2.56 20.29
N THR A 165 16.14 -2.79 21.24
CA THR A 165 16.14 -3.91 22.18
C THR A 165 15.44 -5.12 21.57
N ASP A 166 16.11 -6.27 21.58
CA ASP A 166 15.56 -7.50 21.01
C ASP A 166 14.58 -8.18 21.98
N ILE A 167 13.42 -8.57 21.44
CA ILE A 167 12.42 -9.36 22.15
C ILE A 167 12.55 -10.82 21.70
N MET A 168 13.01 -11.67 22.62
CA MET A 168 13.18 -13.11 22.40
C MET A 168 11.98 -13.90 22.91
N LEU A 169 11.38 -14.71 22.03
CA LEU A 169 10.20 -15.53 22.35
C LEU A 169 10.52 -17.04 22.45
N ASP A 170 11.80 -17.42 22.38
CA ASP A 170 12.24 -18.82 22.37
C ASP A 170 11.76 -19.65 23.55
N LYS A 171 11.70 -19.07 24.75
CA LYS A 171 11.16 -19.74 25.94
C LYS A 171 9.70 -20.20 25.77
N TYR A 172 8.95 -19.57 24.86
CA TYR A 172 7.56 -19.92 24.55
C TYR A 172 7.42 -20.85 23.35
N SER A 173 8.52 -21.16 22.64
CA SER A 173 8.55 -22.05 21.48
C SER A 173 7.84 -23.40 21.70
N PRO A 174 7.92 -24.06 22.89
CA PRO A 174 7.16 -25.30 23.13
C PRO A 174 5.65 -25.16 22.96
N TYR A 175 5.09 -23.97 23.19
CA TYR A 175 3.66 -23.68 23.08
C TYR A 175 3.22 -23.27 21.67
N ILE A 176 4.18 -22.91 20.81
CA ILE A 176 3.92 -22.30 19.50
C ILE A 176 3.92 -23.38 18.41
N LYS A 177 2.88 -23.35 17.56
CA LYS A 177 2.82 -24.10 16.31
C LYS A 177 3.44 -23.29 15.18
N TYR A 178 2.93 -22.09 14.93
CA TYR A 178 3.47 -21.15 13.96
C TYR A 178 3.61 -19.75 14.54
N MET A 179 4.67 -19.07 14.16
CA MET A 179 4.86 -17.63 14.33
C MET A 179 4.96 -17.02 12.94
N LEU A 180 4.04 -16.14 12.59
CA LEU A 180 4.03 -15.43 11.31
C LEU A 180 4.61 -14.04 11.51
N ASN A 181 5.53 -13.65 10.62
CA ASN A 181 6.26 -12.39 10.71
C ASN A 181 7.09 -12.27 12.00
N PHE A 182 7.94 -11.24 12.01
CA PHE A 182 8.82 -10.85 13.11
C PHE A 182 9.15 -9.35 12.94
N GLY A 183 9.91 -8.77 13.87
CA GLY A 183 10.29 -7.36 13.88
C GLY A 183 9.27 -6.49 14.60
N SER A 184 8.50 -5.68 13.86
CA SER A 184 7.51 -4.73 14.39
C SER A 184 6.26 -5.39 14.98
N HIS A 185 5.84 -6.52 14.40
CA HIS A 185 4.71 -7.30 14.88
C HIS A 185 4.88 -8.77 14.52
N SER A 186 4.10 -9.62 15.19
CA SER A 186 4.01 -11.04 14.86
C SER A 186 2.61 -11.57 15.17
N MET A 187 2.20 -12.62 14.46
CA MET A 187 0.98 -13.35 14.74
C MET A 187 1.32 -14.78 15.14
N VAL A 188 0.79 -15.24 16.27
CA VAL A 188 1.15 -16.52 16.85
C VAL A 188 -0.03 -17.47 16.84
N LEU A 189 0.18 -18.64 16.24
CA LEU A 189 -0.73 -19.78 16.31
C LEU A 189 -0.20 -20.75 17.37
N PRO A 190 -0.90 -20.90 18.50
CA PRO A 190 -0.53 -21.88 19.52
C PRO A 190 -0.68 -23.31 19.01
N ARG A 191 0.00 -24.26 19.66
CA ARG A 191 -0.32 -25.68 19.56
C ARG A 191 -1.71 -25.95 20.14
N LYS A 192 -2.27 -27.11 19.79
CA LYS A 192 -3.54 -27.58 20.35
C LYS A 192 -3.48 -27.48 21.89
N ASP A 193 -4.53 -26.92 22.47
CA ASP A 193 -4.71 -26.75 23.92
C ASP A 193 -3.68 -25.83 24.63
N MET A 194 -2.76 -25.20 23.88
CA MET A 194 -1.71 -24.33 24.43
C MET A 194 -2.03 -22.83 24.39
N PHE A 195 -3.21 -22.41 23.93
CA PHE A 195 -3.59 -21.00 23.90
C PHE A 195 -3.56 -20.36 25.30
N ARG A 196 -4.28 -20.93 26.28
CA ARG A 196 -4.35 -20.35 27.65
C ARG A 196 -2.99 -20.34 28.35
N PRO A 197 -2.20 -21.44 28.37
CA PRO A 197 -0.86 -21.42 28.95
C PRO A 197 0.07 -20.40 28.28
N LEU A 198 0.07 -20.30 26.95
CA LEU A 198 0.90 -19.35 26.22
C LEU A 198 0.51 -17.91 26.51
N HIS A 199 -0.78 -17.59 26.42
CA HIS A 199 -1.29 -16.25 26.67
C HIS A 199 -0.91 -15.79 28.08
N ARG A 200 -1.17 -16.61 29.09
CA ARG A 200 -0.80 -16.31 30.48
C ARG A 200 0.71 -16.12 30.63
N ALA A 201 1.53 -17.02 30.07
CA ALA A 201 2.98 -16.91 30.18
C ALA A 201 3.55 -15.64 29.51
N LEU A 202 2.94 -15.17 28.43
CA LEU A 202 3.31 -13.92 27.76
C LEU A 202 2.93 -12.68 28.59
N ILE A 203 1.72 -12.68 29.16
CA ILE A 203 1.23 -11.58 30.01
C ILE A 203 2.01 -11.51 31.32
N ASP A 204 2.14 -12.63 32.05
CA ASP A 204 2.84 -12.70 33.35
C ASP A 204 4.32 -12.29 33.23
N ALA A 205 4.92 -12.46 32.05
CA ALA A 205 6.31 -12.07 31.80
C ALA A 205 6.54 -10.55 31.71
N HIS A 206 5.50 -9.75 31.47
CA HIS A 206 5.58 -8.29 31.38
C HIS A 206 6.76 -7.80 30.52
N VAL A 207 6.91 -8.39 29.32
CA VAL A 207 8.04 -8.09 28.43
C VAL A 207 7.96 -6.63 28.00
N GLU A 208 8.97 -5.85 28.36
CA GLU A 208 9.04 -4.43 28.02
C GLU A 208 8.96 -4.22 26.50
N GLY A 209 8.15 -3.25 26.08
CA GLY A 209 7.94 -2.93 24.66
C GLY A 209 7.01 -3.88 23.90
N LEU A 210 6.64 -5.03 24.49
CA LEU A 210 5.77 -6.01 23.83
C LEU A 210 4.31 -5.86 24.26
N GLN A 211 3.43 -5.59 23.30
CA GLN A 211 1.99 -5.65 23.49
C GLN A 211 1.47 -7.00 23.00
N VAL A 212 0.67 -7.65 23.82
CA VAL A 212 0.08 -8.96 23.55
C VAL A 212 -1.43 -8.79 23.49
N TYR A 213 -2.01 -9.05 22.32
CA TYR A 213 -3.45 -8.99 22.12
C TYR A 213 -3.97 -10.39 21.79
N THR A 214 -5.04 -10.81 22.45
CA THR A 214 -5.94 -11.79 21.84
C THR A 214 -6.67 -11.15 20.67
N LYS A 215 -7.23 -11.96 19.77
CA LYS A 215 -7.93 -11.47 18.58
C LYS A 215 -8.99 -10.39 18.88
N ASP A 216 -9.74 -10.55 19.96
CA ASP A 216 -10.82 -9.61 20.32
C ASP A 216 -10.32 -8.30 20.94
N GLU A 217 -9.13 -8.34 21.56
CA GLU A 217 -8.46 -7.20 22.21
C GLU A 217 -7.70 -6.32 21.22
N ILE A 218 -7.51 -6.77 19.98
CA ILE A 218 -6.85 -5.97 18.94
C ILE A 218 -7.60 -4.63 18.79
N PRO A 219 -6.89 -3.48 18.83
CA PRO A 219 -7.51 -2.17 18.70
C PRO A 219 -8.39 -2.08 17.44
N ALA A 220 -9.64 -1.64 17.62
CA ALA A 220 -10.63 -1.59 16.54
C ALA A 220 -10.18 -0.72 15.35
N ARG A 221 -9.40 0.34 15.64
CA ARG A 221 -8.81 1.25 14.64
C ARG A 221 -7.85 0.58 13.66
N TYR A 222 -7.32 -0.60 13.97
CA TYR A 222 -6.52 -1.36 13.00
C TYR A 222 -7.37 -2.07 11.95
N HIS A 223 -8.67 -2.25 12.20
CA HIS A 223 -9.61 -2.92 11.28
C HIS A 223 -9.21 -4.34 10.82
N ILE A 224 -8.30 -5.02 11.53
CA ILE A 224 -7.84 -6.37 11.15
C ILE A 224 -8.54 -7.52 11.89
N LYS A 225 -9.14 -7.26 13.06
CA LYS A 225 -9.58 -8.33 13.98
C LYS A 225 -10.68 -9.25 13.43
N HIS A 226 -11.47 -8.78 12.46
CA HIS A 226 -12.53 -9.57 11.83
C HIS A 226 -12.02 -10.48 10.70
N SER A 227 -10.75 -10.39 10.32
CA SER A 227 -10.18 -11.27 9.31
C SER A 227 -9.96 -12.68 9.85
N THR A 228 -10.29 -13.70 9.07
CA THR A 228 -9.99 -15.11 9.38
C THR A 228 -8.49 -15.40 9.37
N ARG A 229 -7.69 -14.54 8.73
CA ARG A 229 -6.23 -14.66 8.58
C ARG A 229 -5.44 -14.10 9.77
N VAL A 230 -6.11 -13.43 10.71
CA VAL A 230 -5.53 -13.01 11.99
C VAL A 230 -5.52 -14.19 12.95
N LEU A 231 -4.31 -14.55 13.42
CA LEU A 231 -4.10 -15.67 14.33
C LEU A 231 -4.54 -15.33 15.77
N PRO A 232 -4.71 -16.34 16.65
CA PRO A 232 -5.26 -16.15 17.99
C PRO A 232 -4.55 -15.12 18.87
N LEU A 233 -3.23 -14.96 18.68
CA LEU A 233 -2.43 -13.96 19.38
C LEU A 233 -1.78 -13.03 18.36
N PHE A 234 -1.95 -11.72 18.57
CA PHE A 234 -1.30 -10.66 17.82
C PHE A 234 -0.33 -9.93 18.75
N LEU A 235 0.93 -9.90 18.36
CA LEU A 235 2.02 -9.26 19.07
C LEU A 235 2.38 -7.98 18.33
N MET A 236 2.37 -6.84 19.00
CA MET A 236 2.81 -5.57 18.45
C MET A 236 3.90 -5.00 19.34
N THR A 237 4.84 -4.28 18.74
CA THR A 237 5.84 -3.53 19.49
C THR A 237 5.89 -2.08 19.01
N THR A 238 6.64 -1.22 19.69
CA THR A 238 6.93 0.15 19.23
C THR A 238 8.33 0.24 18.62
N PRO A 239 8.65 1.30 17.86
CA PRO A 239 10.03 1.67 17.57
C PRO A 239 10.87 1.63 18.85
N LYS A 240 12.15 1.25 18.73
CA LYS A 240 13.10 0.82 19.80
C LYS A 240 13.05 -0.64 20.23
N TYR A 241 12.07 -1.42 19.80
CA TYR A 241 12.04 -2.84 20.10
C TYR A 241 11.85 -3.67 18.82
N PHE A 242 12.36 -4.89 18.83
CA PHE A 242 12.36 -5.77 17.67
C PHE A 242 12.12 -7.23 18.07
N ILE A 243 11.02 -7.82 17.61
CA ILE A 243 10.72 -9.23 17.85
C ILE A 243 11.62 -10.10 16.99
N LEU A 244 12.43 -10.96 17.61
CA LEU A 244 13.28 -11.90 16.87
C LEU A 244 12.49 -13.15 16.42
N PRO A 245 12.87 -13.77 15.29
CA PRO A 245 12.32 -15.07 14.91
C PRO A 245 12.71 -16.14 15.96
N LEU A 246 11.86 -17.14 16.16
CA LEU A 246 12.21 -18.30 16.99
C LEU A 246 13.43 -19.04 16.43
N SER A 247 14.29 -19.55 17.32
CA SER A 247 15.48 -20.37 16.96
C SER A 247 15.09 -21.64 16.21
N ASP A 248 13.94 -22.23 16.55
CA ASP A 248 13.30 -23.28 15.76
C ASP A 248 12.72 -22.68 14.47
N SER A 249 13.56 -22.65 13.43
CA SER A 249 13.22 -22.10 12.12
C SER A 249 12.06 -22.80 11.43
N SER A 250 11.63 -23.98 11.89
CA SER A 250 10.44 -24.65 11.35
C SER A 250 9.14 -23.95 11.75
N LYS A 251 9.15 -23.18 12.85
CA LYS A 251 7.97 -22.53 13.43
C LYS A 251 7.76 -21.10 12.94
N THR A 252 8.83 -20.34 12.73
CA THR A 252 8.74 -18.97 12.19
C THR A 252 8.58 -19.05 10.67
N LYS A 253 7.42 -18.66 10.16
CA LYS A 253 7.13 -18.61 8.72
C LYS A 253 7.48 -17.22 8.17
N VAL A 254 8.12 -17.19 7.00
CA VAL A 254 8.78 -16.00 6.42
C VAL A 254 9.99 -15.59 7.26
N ASN A 255 10.98 -16.48 7.40
CA ASN A 255 12.20 -16.18 8.14
C ASN A 255 13.28 -15.59 7.20
N HIS A 256 13.36 -14.27 7.13
CA HIS A 256 14.57 -13.62 6.66
C HIS A 256 15.50 -13.49 7.87
N LYS A 257 16.44 -14.43 8.05
CA LYS A 257 17.41 -14.44 9.17
C LYS A 257 18.30 -13.18 9.25
N LYS A 258 18.09 -12.18 8.38
CA LYS A 258 18.84 -10.94 8.35
C LYS A 258 18.08 -9.88 9.15
N ARG A 259 18.73 -9.36 10.19
CA ARG A 259 18.30 -8.13 10.83
C ARG A 259 18.39 -7.00 9.82
N PHE A 260 17.36 -6.16 9.77
CA PHE A 260 17.30 -4.99 8.92
C PHE A 260 17.59 -3.74 9.74
N PHE A 261 18.24 -2.77 9.13
CA PHE A 261 18.57 -1.48 9.75
C PHE A 261 17.38 -0.52 9.72
N GLY A 262 16.40 -0.77 8.86
CA GLY A 262 15.10 -0.13 8.91
C GLY A 262 13.99 -1.15 8.88
N TYR A 263 12.90 -0.90 9.60
CA TYR A 263 11.72 -1.76 9.62
C TYR A 263 10.42 -0.96 9.67
N HIS A 264 9.34 -1.59 9.23
CA HIS A 264 8.01 -0.99 9.10
C HIS A 264 6.94 -1.97 9.60
N GLY A 265 5.67 -1.56 9.57
CA GLY A 265 4.55 -2.38 10.07
C GLY A 265 4.32 -2.25 11.59
N TYR A 266 4.86 -1.20 12.20
CA TYR A 266 4.45 -0.74 13.53
C TYR A 266 3.05 -0.09 13.44
N ASP A 267 2.55 0.42 14.56
CA ASP A 267 1.32 1.19 14.61
C ASP A 267 1.32 2.35 13.56
N PRO A 268 0.33 2.42 12.64
CA PRO A 268 0.29 3.42 11.59
C PRO A 268 0.15 4.87 12.09
N GLU A 269 -0.24 5.10 13.35
CA GLU A 269 -0.30 6.45 13.93
C GLU A 269 1.08 7.01 14.33
N LEU A 270 2.10 6.16 14.37
CA LEU A 270 3.45 6.59 14.69
C LEU A 270 4.02 7.47 13.59
N PRO A 271 4.73 8.58 13.94
CA PRO A 271 5.34 9.47 12.96
C PRO A 271 6.23 8.75 11.94
N GLU A 272 6.99 7.75 12.37
CA GLU A 272 7.90 6.98 11.54
C GLU A 272 7.17 6.14 10.48
N MET A 273 5.88 5.81 10.68
CA MET A 273 5.07 5.02 9.75
C MET A 273 4.31 5.86 8.72
N ARG A 274 4.39 7.20 8.81
CA ARG A 274 3.72 8.10 7.88
C ARG A 274 4.26 7.95 6.45
N THR A 275 3.37 8.13 5.50
CA THR A 275 3.61 8.07 4.05
C THR A 275 3.61 9.47 3.43
N ILE A 276 3.91 9.54 2.13
CA ILE A 276 3.62 10.72 1.30
C ILE A 276 2.36 10.53 0.47
N PHE A 277 1.81 11.66 0.07
CA PHE A 277 0.85 11.79 -1.02
C PHE A 277 1.12 13.13 -1.71
N TYR A 278 1.37 13.09 -3.02
CA TYR A 278 1.43 14.24 -3.91
C TYR A 278 0.55 13.95 -5.12
N ALA A 279 -0.14 14.95 -5.63
CA ALA A 279 -0.89 14.81 -6.86
C ALA A 279 -0.88 16.12 -7.66
N GLN A 280 -0.87 16.01 -8.98
CA GLN A 280 -1.05 17.14 -9.91
C GLN A 280 -1.82 16.69 -11.14
N GLY A 281 -2.49 17.62 -11.81
CA GLY A 281 -3.25 17.38 -13.03
C GLY A 281 -4.64 18.03 -13.00
N PRO A 282 -5.51 17.65 -13.95
CA PRO A 282 -6.83 18.26 -14.09
C PRO A 282 -7.69 18.11 -12.85
N GLY A 283 -8.38 19.18 -12.48
CA GLY A 283 -9.30 19.18 -11.34
C GLY A 283 -8.63 19.23 -9.96
N ILE A 284 -7.29 19.26 -9.87
CA ILE A 284 -6.55 19.29 -8.61
C ILE A 284 -6.10 20.73 -8.31
N LYS A 285 -6.26 21.18 -7.07
CA LYS A 285 -5.79 22.51 -6.65
C LYS A 285 -4.27 22.60 -6.73
N ARG A 286 -3.78 23.69 -7.31
CA ARG A 286 -2.34 24.03 -7.32
C ARG A 286 -1.93 24.66 -6.00
N ASP A 287 -0.67 24.48 -5.63
CA ASP A 287 -0.06 25.07 -4.41
C ASP A 287 -0.87 24.85 -3.13
N TYR A 288 -1.52 23.69 -3.03
CA TYR A 288 -2.45 23.39 -1.94
C TYR A 288 -1.96 22.20 -1.11
N VAL A 289 -1.95 22.38 0.22
CA VAL A 289 -1.63 21.32 1.17
C VAL A 289 -2.92 20.81 1.79
N ILE A 290 -3.33 19.61 1.39
CA ILE A 290 -4.49 18.93 1.95
C ILE A 290 -4.22 18.44 3.38
N LYS A 291 -5.27 18.29 4.18
CA LYS A 291 -5.18 17.65 5.50
C LYS A 291 -4.71 16.19 5.37
N PRO A 292 -4.15 15.60 6.44
CA PRO A 292 -3.68 14.22 6.40
C PRO A 292 -4.76 13.23 5.91
N LEU A 293 -4.36 12.42 4.92
CA LEU A 293 -5.18 11.37 4.33
C LEU A 293 -4.91 10.03 5.01
N VAL A 294 -5.79 9.06 4.78
CA VAL A 294 -5.56 7.66 5.10
C VAL A 294 -5.38 6.89 3.79
N ASN A 295 -4.43 5.95 3.69
CA ASN A 295 -4.13 5.25 2.44
C ASN A 295 -5.38 4.60 1.76
N VAL A 296 -6.41 4.23 2.54
CA VAL A 296 -7.67 3.69 1.99
C VAL A 296 -8.47 4.71 1.15
N ASP A 297 -8.21 6.01 1.31
CA ASP A 297 -8.85 7.09 0.58
C ASP A 297 -8.36 7.16 -0.88
N HIS A 298 -7.13 6.70 -1.13
CA HIS A 298 -6.48 6.75 -2.44
C HIS A 298 -7.34 6.10 -3.53
N TYR A 299 -8.03 5.01 -3.22
CA TYR A 299 -8.89 4.31 -4.18
C TYR A 299 -10.00 5.20 -4.75
N ASN A 300 -10.66 6.00 -3.91
CA ASN A 300 -11.72 6.89 -4.36
C ASN A 300 -11.16 8.02 -5.23
N PHE A 301 -9.98 8.55 -4.90
CA PHE A 301 -9.29 9.54 -5.72
C PHE A 301 -8.93 8.98 -7.10
N MET A 302 -8.38 7.76 -7.17
CA MET A 302 -8.07 7.11 -8.45
C MET A 302 -9.33 6.85 -9.28
N CYS A 303 -10.43 6.42 -8.66
CA CYS A 303 -11.71 6.25 -9.36
C CYS A 303 -12.23 7.58 -9.90
N HIS A 304 -12.18 8.66 -9.10
CA HIS A 304 -12.61 9.99 -9.54
C HIS A 304 -11.79 10.48 -10.72
N ALA A 305 -10.46 10.36 -10.66
CA ALA A 305 -9.59 10.70 -11.78
C ALA A 305 -10.00 9.91 -13.02
N LEU A 306 -10.18 8.59 -12.94
CA LEU A 306 -10.56 7.74 -14.08
C LEU A 306 -12.02 7.90 -14.56
N GLY A 307 -12.84 8.75 -13.92
CA GLY A 307 -14.27 8.83 -14.22
C GLY A 307 -15.05 7.56 -13.89
N LEU A 308 -14.55 6.75 -12.94
CA LEU A 308 -15.13 5.47 -12.53
C LEU A 308 -16.00 5.62 -11.28
N GLU A 309 -17.08 4.84 -11.23
CA GLU A 309 -17.84 4.66 -9.99
C GLU A 309 -17.06 3.74 -9.02
N PRO A 310 -16.72 4.21 -7.81
CA PRO A 310 -16.00 3.39 -6.84
C PRO A 310 -16.84 2.18 -6.39
N LYS A 311 -16.21 1.00 -6.31
CA LYS A 311 -16.83 -0.15 -5.62
C LYS A 311 -16.86 0.08 -4.10
N PRO A 312 -17.69 -0.67 -3.33
CA PRO A 312 -17.70 -0.58 -1.88
C PRO A 312 -16.30 -0.70 -1.28
N ASN A 313 -15.88 0.32 -0.55
CA ASN A 313 -14.54 0.42 0.04
C ASN A 313 -14.59 1.20 1.36
N ASN A 314 -13.45 1.34 2.03
CA ASN A 314 -13.35 1.98 3.34
C ASN A 314 -12.79 3.41 3.31
N GLY A 315 -12.50 3.96 2.13
CA GLY A 315 -12.05 5.32 1.96
C GLY A 315 -13.17 6.34 2.17
N SER A 316 -12.81 7.56 2.59
CA SER A 316 -13.72 8.68 2.78
C SER A 316 -13.48 9.75 1.73
N TRP A 317 -14.47 9.99 0.88
CA TRP A 317 -14.40 11.04 -0.14
C TRP A 317 -14.20 12.45 0.45
N ALA A 318 -14.85 12.75 1.58
CA ALA A 318 -14.78 14.05 2.25
C ALA A 318 -13.39 14.42 2.79
N ARG A 319 -12.41 13.51 2.76
CA ARG A 319 -11.00 13.84 3.05
C ARG A 319 -10.23 14.25 1.81
N MET A 320 -10.68 13.81 0.64
CA MET A 320 -10.03 14.03 -0.67
C MET A 320 -10.55 15.26 -1.40
N ASP A 321 -11.86 15.54 -1.29
CA ASP A 321 -12.51 16.64 -2.01
C ASP A 321 -11.92 18.03 -1.70
N GLU A 322 -11.38 18.24 -0.50
CA GLU A 322 -10.72 19.48 -0.10
C GLU A 322 -9.54 19.85 -1.02
N GLY A 323 -8.86 18.86 -1.62
CA GLY A 323 -7.75 19.07 -2.56
C GLY A 323 -8.15 19.31 -4.02
N LEU A 324 -9.44 19.23 -4.34
CA LEU A 324 -9.95 19.38 -5.71
C LEU A 324 -10.49 20.79 -5.95
N VAL A 325 -10.43 21.26 -7.19
CA VAL A 325 -11.06 22.53 -7.59
C VAL A 325 -12.59 22.34 -7.56
N GLU A 326 -13.32 23.39 -7.18
CA GLU A 326 -14.77 23.39 -7.34
C GLU A 326 -15.07 23.29 -8.83
N SER A 327 -15.70 22.19 -9.25
CA SER A 327 -16.23 22.08 -10.60
C SER A 327 -17.75 22.04 -10.54
N GLU A 328 -18.40 22.68 -11.51
CA GLU A 328 -19.84 22.49 -11.79
C GLU A 328 -20.12 21.09 -12.39
N MET A 329 -19.28 20.08 -12.12
CA MET A 329 -19.59 18.70 -12.45
C MET A 329 -20.42 18.10 -11.33
N ASP A 330 -21.69 17.87 -11.64
CA ASP A 330 -22.65 17.17 -10.79
C ASP A 330 -22.32 15.67 -10.76
N PHE A 331 -21.22 15.31 -10.10
CA PHE A 331 -20.99 13.93 -9.70
C PHE A 331 -21.95 13.61 -8.55
N PRO A 332 -22.50 12.39 -8.47
CA PRO A 332 -23.30 11.98 -7.33
C PRO A 332 -22.51 12.28 -6.06
N ARG A 333 -22.99 13.24 -5.26
CA ARG A 333 -22.47 13.46 -3.90
C ARG A 333 -22.72 12.17 -3.16
N TYR A 334 -21.72 11.30 -3.09
CA TYR A 334 -21.85 9.99 -2.49
C TYR A 334 -22.26 10.19 -1.03
N GLY A 335 -23.51 9.78 -0.76
CA GLY A 335 -24.19 10.07 0.49
C GLY A 335 -23.36 9.64 1.68
N SER A 336 -23.25 10.56 2.64
CA SER A 336 -22.91 10.30 4.02
C SER A 336 -23.53 8.99 4.48
N SER A 337 -22.73 8.12 5.08
CA SER A 337 -23.21 6.88 5.68
C SER A 337 -24.45 7.15 6.53
N LYS A 338 -25.47 6.28 6.39
CA LYS A 338 -26.78 6.35 7.05
C LYS A 338 -26.67 6.52 8.57
N TYR A 339 -26.66 7.77 9.02
CA TYR A 339 -27.16 8.23 10.33
C TYR A 339 -27.65 9.67 10.19
N SER A 340 -28.76 9.89 9.49
CA SER A 340 -29.67 10.99 9.80
C SER A 340 -31.07 10.71 9.23
N ASN A 341 -32.08 10.82 10.08
CA ASN A 341 -33.48 10.78 9.72
C ASN A 341 -33.92 12.21 9.35
N ALA A 342 -34.34 12.45 8.11
CA ALA A 342 -35.33 13.46 7.74
C ALA A 342 -35.77 13.30 6.28
N ALA A 343 -37.08 13.45 6.03
CA ALA A 343 -37.75 13.29 4.73
C ALA A 343 -37.53 14.48 3.77
N PRO A 344 -37.72 14.33 2.44
CA PRO A 344 -37.44 15.36 1.46
C PRO A 344 -38.68 16.21 1.09
N PRO A 345 -38.51 17.42 0.53
CA PRO A 345 -39.51 18.03 -0.34
C PRO A 345 -39.09 18.04 -1.82
N ALA A 346 -40.09 18.33 -2.64
CA ALA A 346 -40.26 17.94 -4.04
C ALA A 346 -39.52 18.77 -5.10
N ALA A 347 -39.23 18.06 -6.19
CA ALA A 347 -39.17 18.43 -7.62
C ALA A 347 -39.00 19.89 -8.06
N GLY A 348 -38.03 20.11 -8.95
CA GLY A 348 -38.00 21.25 -9.87
C GLY A 348 -36.88 21.11 -10.90
N HIS A 349 -37.28 20.83 -12.15
CA HIS A 349 -36.56 20.99 -13.43
C HIS A 349 -35.02 21.02 -13.45
N CYS A 350 -34.41 20.07 -14.17
CA CYS A 350 -33.11 20.32 -14.79
C CYS A 350 -33.06 19.83 -16.24
N LEU A 351 -32.59 20.72 -17.10
CA LEU A 351 -32.44 20.56 -18.54
C LEU A 351 -31.54 19.37 -18.88
N ARG A 352 -31.92 18.62 -19.91
CA ARG A 352 -30.98 17.74 -20.62
C ARG A 352 -29.95 18.61 -21.34
N LEU A 353 -28.69 18.56 -20.90
CA LEU A 353 -27.54 19.00 -21.69
C LEU A 353 -26.60 17.83 -21.94
N ARG A 354 -26.03 17.84 -23.15
CA ARG A 354 -25.27 16.76 -23.76
C ARG A 354 -23.91 16.62 -23.10
N TRP A 355 -23.52 15.36 -22.88
CA TRP A 355 -22.19 14.95 -22.46
C TRP A 355 -21.17 15.23 -23.57
N THR A 356 -20.17 16.04 -23.29
CA THR A 356 -18.86 15.96 -23.95
C THR A 356 -17.94 15.17 -23.03
N ALA A 357 -17.49 14.02 -23.54
CA ALA A 357 -16.63 13.08 -22.83
C ALA A 357 -15.36 13.75 -22.29
N LEU A 358 -15.01 13.44 -21.04
CA LEU A 358 -13.66 13.67 -20.51
C LEU A 358 -12.74 12.60 -21.09
N GLU A 359 -11.67 13.05 -21.74
CA GLU A 359 -10.54 12.25 -22.23
C GLU A 359 -9.78 11.58 -21.06
N PRO A 360 -9.12 10.43 -21.28
CA PRO A 360 -8.69 9.53 -20.20
C PRO A 360 -7.61 10.13 -19.29
N LEU A 361 -7.93 10.18 -18.00
CA LEU A 361 -7.08 10.64 -16.90
C LEU A 361 -6.20 9.51 -16.37
N VAL A 362 -4.91 9.74 -16.42
CA VAL A 362 -3.85 8.76 -16.21
C VAL A 362 -3.24 8.92 -14.85
N LEU A 363 -3.13 7.83 -14.08
CA LEU A 363 -2.48 7.83 -12.77
C LEU A 363 -1.12 7.10 -12.80
N VAL A 364 -0.02 7.82 -12.55
CA VAL A 364 1.31 7.23 -12.28
C VAL A 364 1.55 7.15 -10.78
N ALA A 365 1.13 6.06 -10.15
CA ALA A 365 1.38 5.78 -8.73
C ALA A 365 2.82 5.29 -8.51
N ALA A 366 3.71 6.17 -8.02
CA ALA A 366 5.05 5.80 -7.58
C ALA A 366 5.14 5.78 -6.04
N ALA A 367 5.53 4.64 -5.47
CA ALA A 367 5.69 4.46 -4.02
C ALA A 367 7.08 4.92 -3.51
N VAL A 368 7.16 5.93 -2.65
CA VAL A 368 8.39 6.51 -2.07
C VAL A 368 8.21 6.76 -0.59
N ILE A 369 9.11 6.21 0.23
CA ILE A 369 9.11 6.38 1.69
C ILE A 369 9.90 7.66 2.05
N PRO A 370 9.31 8.69 2.67
CA PRO A 370 10.02 9.92 3.03
C PRO A 370 10.68 9.82 4.42
N HIS A 371 11.81 10.50 4.60
CA HIS A 371 12.00 11.44 5.71
C HIS A 371 13.19 12.37 5.40
N HIS A 372 13.02 13.64 5.77
CA HIS A 372 13.89 14.82 5.59
C HIS A 372 13.96 15.49 4.21
N ARG A 373 13.09 16.53 4.08
CA ARG A 373 13.18 17.71 3.21
C ARG A 373 13.58 17.46 1.75
N VAL A 374 12.57 17.18 0.92
CA VAL A 374 12.60 17.65 -0.47
C VAL A 374 12.35 19.16 -0.43
N ARG A 375 13.44 19.95 -0.39
CA ARG A 375 13.39 21.34 -0.84
C ARG A 375 13.61 21.27 -2.34
N HIS A 376 12.53 21.12 -3.08
CA HIS A 376 11.99 22.09 -4.02
C HIS A 376 10.52 21.70 -4.17
N ALA A 377 9.64 22.70 -4.07
CA ALA A 377 8.21 22.52 -4.23
C ALA A 377 7.91 21.91 -5.61
N LEU A 378 6.73 21.32 -5.74
CA LEU A 378 6.11 20.90 -7.00
C LEU A 378 6.56 21.75 -8.20
#